data_AF-A0A7C5IQX6-F1
#
_entry.id   AF-A0A7C5IQX6-F1
#
_cell.length_a   1.000
_cell.length_b   1.000
_cell.length_c   1.000
_cell.angle_alpha   90.00
_cell.angle_beta   90.00
_cell.angle_gamma   90.00
#
_symmetry.space_group_name_H-M   'P 1'
#
loop_
_entity.id
_entity.type
_entity.pdbx_description
1 polymer ?
#
loop_
_entity_poly.entity_id
_entity_poly.type
_entity_poly.pdbx_seq_one_letter_code
_entity_poly.pdbx_strand_id
1 'polypeptide(L)'
;IEFKDIYLEGKKIMVATNASPFDMFFGQNTKFEMIRIPANKRTLYVKQLPATTLPRANMVGKFKMTAELNSRQVNTGDNLELKVNIKGNGNIAMMAEPVTGIPETFEYEAPNSEYSSRTTDNSFYGDKTFTYSLVPTRSGKYDLGPLKFFYLNPKSGTYDSLVVANIPVQVTGDDLDNLVLKKSGLDRFYETALSNSGEKLRGHGQSGVWAFLGILLLLGGAVVFRLVRKPEKDVPQEDSEADWRQRFR
;
A
#
# COMPACT_ATOMS: atom_id res chain seq x y z
N ILE A 1 -28.92 -4.48 -15.68
CA ILE A 1 -28.60 -3.08 -16.06
C ILE A 1 -29.25 -2.83 -17.42
N GLU A 2 -30.14 -1.84 -17.50
CA GLU A 2 -30.72 -1.39 -18.77
C GLU A 2 -29.94 -0.15 -19.20
N PHE A 3 -29.29 -0.20 -20.37
CA PHE A 3 -28.66 0.98 -20.94
C PHE A 3 -29.73 1.77 -21.66
N LYS A 4 -30.17 2.87 -21.05
CA LYS A 4 -31.03 3.85 -21.70
C LYS A 4 -30.16 4.74 -22.58
N ASP A 5 -30.67 5.10 -23.75
CA ASP A 5 -30.14 6.19 -24.57
C ASP A 5 -28.74 5.96 -25.17
N ILE A 6 -28.51 4.77 -25.74
CA ILE A 6 -27.36 4.55 -26.63
C ILE A 6 -27.67 5.19 -27.99
N TYR A 7 -26.84 6.15 -28.42
CA TYR A 7 -26.91 6.74 -29.75
C TYR A 7 -25.66 6.39 -30.55
N LEU A 8 -25.85 6.10 -31.83
CA LEU A 8 -24.75 6.07 -32.78
C LEU A 8 -24.61 7.47 -33.39
N GLU A 9 -23.41 8.04 -33.29
CA GLU A 9 -23.08 9.27 -34.00
C GLU A 9 -22.69 8.93 -35.44
N GLY A 10 -23.37 9.57 -36.39
CA GLY A 10 -23.15 9.34 -37.82
C GLY A 10 -23.06 10.66 -38.58
N LYS A 11 -22.33 10.63 -39.70
CA LYS A 11 -22.24 11.76 -40.63
C LYS A 11 -23.18 11.48 -41.81
N LYS A 12 -24.29 12.20 -41.89
CA LYS A 12 -25.17 12.15 -43.06
C LYS A 12 -24.56 13.00 -44.16
N ILE A 13 -24.30 12.39 -45.31
CA ILE A 13 -23.79 13.07 -46.50
C ILE A 13 -25.00 13.58 -47.29
N MET A 14 -25.08 14.90 -47.48
CA MET A 14 -26.09 15.54 -48.31
C MET A 14 -25.43 16.07 -49.57
N VAL A 15 -25.86 15.55 -50.72
CA VAL A 15 -25.42 16.02 -52.03
C VAL A 15 -26.50 16.93 -52.61
N ALA A 16 -26.14 18.17 -52.92
CA ALA A 16 -27.07 19.12 -53.52
C ALA A 16 -27.43 18.67 -54.95
N THR A 17 -28.72 18.42 -55.21
CA THR A 17 -29.23 17.95 -56.51
C THR A 17 -29.33 19.05 -57.57
N ASN A 18 -29.32 20.33 -57.16
CA ASN A 18 -29.35 21.52 -58.04
C ASN A 18 -28.08 22.38 -57.89
N ALA A 19 -26.90 21.76 -57.74
CA ALA A 19 -25.64 22.50 -57.68
C ALA A 19 -25.25 23.03 -59.07
N SER A 20 -24.61 24.20 -59.14
CA SER A 20 -24.08 24.70 -60.41
C SER A 20 -22.98 23.75 -60.93
N PRO A 21 -22.74 23.64 -62.25
CA PRO A 21 -21.63 22.85 -62.79
C PRO A 21 -20.27 23.23 -62.19
N PHE A 22 -20.09 24.49 -61.76
CA PHE A 22 -18.90 24.99 -61.09
C PHE A 22 -18.77 24.40 -59.67
N ASP A 23 -19.84 24.39 -58.87
CA ASP A 23 -19.84 23.83 -57.50
C ASP A 23 -19.63 22.31 -57.49
N MET A 24 -20.10 21.62 -58.54
CA MET A 24 -19.85 20.19 -58.74
C MET A 24 -18.37 19.89 -59.04
N PHE A 25 -17.71 20.75 -59.82
CA PHE A 25 -16.29 20.59 -60.18
C PHE A 25 -15.34 20.79 -58.98
N PHE A 26 -15.64 21.73 -58.08
CA PHE A 26 -14.80 22.01 -56.90
C PHE A 26 -15.21 21.23 -55.64
N GLY A 27 -16.13 20.26 -55.73
CA GLY A 27 -16.53 19.40 -54.62
C GLY A 27 -17.26 20.13 -53.48
N GLN A 28 -17.82 21.32 -53.73
CA GLN A 28 -18.56 22.10 -52.73
C GLN A 28 -20.05 21.71 -52.67
N ASN A 29 -20.48 20.75 -53.46
CA ASN A 29 -21.85 20.23 -53.49
C ASN A 29 -22.19 19.29 -52.33
N THR A 30 -21.23 18.97 -51.45
CA THR A 30 -21.40 18.02 -50.35
C THR A 30 -21.45 18.73 -49.01
N LYS A 31 -22.60 18.68 -48.35
CA LYS A 31 -22.77 19.12 -46.96
C LYS A 31 -22.83 17.92 -46.04
N PHE A 32 -22.34 18.09 -44.82
CA PHE A 32 -22.40 17.05 -43.80
C PHE A 32 -23.25 17.52 -42.63
N GLU A 33 -24.18 16.67 -42.23
CA GLU A 33 -24.98 16.87 -41.02
C GLU A 33 -24.62 15.77 -40.02
N MET A 34 -24.29 16.18 -38.79
CA MET A 34 -24.10 15.23 -37.69
C MET A 34 -25.48 14.77 -37.24
N ILE A 35 -25.75 13.48 -37.39
CA ILE A 35 -27.01 12.87 -36.94
C ILE A 35 -26.75 11.92 -35.79
N ARG A 36 -27.70 11.84 -34.86
CA ARG A 36 -27.73 10.85 -33.79
C ARG A 36 -28.81 9.84 -34.10
N ILE A 37 -28.40 8.59 -34.31
CA ILE A 37 -29.33 7.49 -34.58
C ILE A 37 -29.54 6.74 -33.25
N PRO A 38 -30.77 6.66 -32.73
CA PRO A 38 -31.04 5.88 -31.53
C PRO A 38 -30.72 4.41 -31.81
N ALA A 39 -29.86 3.81 -31.00
CA ALA A 39 -29.56 2.39 -31.08
C ALA A 39 -30.67 1.57 -30.40
N ASN A 40 -30.80 0.32 -30.82
CA ASN A 40 -31.74 -0.61 -30.19
C ASN A 40 -31.38 -0.79 -28.71
N LYS A 41 -32.40 -0.74 -27.84
CA LYS A 41 -32.24 -1.03 -26.41
C LYS A 41 -31.65 -2.43 -26.21
N ARG A 42 -30.66 -2.52 -25.31
CA ARG A 42 -30.05 -3.80 -24.91
C ARG A 42 -30.14 -3.92 -23.39
N THR A 43 -30.65 -5.07 -22.93
CA THR A 43 -30.76 -5.40 -21.51
C THR A 43 -29.61 -6.33 -21.14
N LEU A 44 -28.79 -5.94 -20.16
CA LEU A 44 -27.77 -6.83 -19.58
C LEU A 44 -28.26 -7.43 -18.26
N TYR A 45 -28.31 -8.76 -18.21
CA TYR A 45 -28.54 -9.50 -16.97
C TYR A 45 -27.20 -9.68 -16.24
N VAL A 46 -27.04 -8.98 -15.13
CA VAL A 46 -25.82 -9.04 -14.30
C VAL A 46 -26.08 -10.04 -13.18
N LYS A 47 -25.23 -11.06 -13.08
CA LYS A 47 -25.26 -11.98 -11.94
C LYS A 47 -24.68 -11.28 -10.72
N GLN A 48 -25.35 -11.44 -9.57
CA GLN A 48 -24.79 -10.99 -8.30
C GLN A 48 -23.51 -11.78 -7.99
N LEU A 49 -22.52 -11.10 -7.43
CA LEU A 49 -21.33 -11.75 -6.91
C LEU A 49 -21.66 -12.52 -5.63
N PRO A 50 -21.03 -13.68 -5.37
CA PRO A 50 -21.13 -14.34 -4.08
C PRO A 50 -20.66 -13.40 -2.96
N ALA A 51 -21.28 -13.49 -1.78
CA ALA A 51 -20.76 -12.79 -0.61
C ALA A 51 -19.36 -13.32 -0.25
N THR A 52 -18.45 -12.43 0.14
CA THR A 52 -17.07 -12.80 0.49
C THR A 52 -16.51 -11.91 1.58
N THR A 53 -15.68 -12.49 2.46
CA THR A 53 -14.85 -11.79 3.43
C THR A 53 -13.40 -11.65 2.96
N LEU A 54 -13.09 -12.15 1.74
CA LEU A 54 -11.74 -12.12 1.21
C LEU A 54 -11.29 -10.69 0.95
N PRO A 55 -10.14 -10.27 1.50
CA PRO A 55 -9.62 -8.93 1.30
C PRO A 55 -9.27 -8.72 -0.19
N ARG A 56 -9.58 -7.53 -0.70
CA ARG A 56 -9.14 -7.09 -2.04
C ARG A 56 -9.54 -8.03 -3.19
N ALA A 57 -10.61 -8.81 -3.04
CA ALA A 57 -11.13 -9.73 -4.05
C ALA A 57 -11.96 -8.99 -5.13
N ASN A 58 -11.35 -8.04 -5.82
CA ASN A 58 -12.01 -7.11 -6.73
C ASN A 58 -11.91 -7.46 -8.22
N MET A 59 -11.24 -8.57 -8.55
CA MET A 59 -11.01 -9.01 -9.92
C MET A 59 -11.91 -10.17 -10.31
N VAL A 60 -12.38 -10.17 -11.55
CA VAL A 60 -13.18 -11.25 -12.15
C VAL A 60 -12.48 -11.72 -13.41
N GLY A 61 -12.14 -13.01 -13.48
CA GLY A 61 -11.46 -13.57 -14.64
C GLY A 61 -10.61 -14.80 -14.33
N LYS A 62 -9.54 -14.97 -15.10
CA LYS A 62 -8.53 -16.00 -14.89
C LYS A 62 -7.16 -15.34 -14.92
N PHE A 63 -6.39 -15.57 -13.86
CA PHE A 63 -5.12 -14.91 -13.63
C PHE A 63 -4.00 -15.91 -13.40
N LYS A 64 -2.77 -15.43 -13.56
CA LYS A 64 -1.53 -16.06 -13.12
C LYS A 64 -0.70 -15.01 -12.41
N MET A 65 0.05 -15.43 -11.40
CA MET A 65 0.88 -14.55 -10.58
C MET A 65 2.30 -15.12 -10.52
N THR A 66 3.28 -14.25 -10.68
CA THR A 66 4.71 -14.54 -10.47
C THR A 66 5.29 -13.48 -9.55
N ALA A 67 6.32 -13.85 -8.80
CA ALA A 67 7.03 -12.95 -7.91
C ALA A 67 8.54 -13.15 -8.07
N GLU A 68 9.28 -12.05 -8.17
CA GLU A 68 10.71 -12.04 -8.46
C GLU A 68 11.41 -11.00 -7.59
N LEU A 69 12.57 -11.39 -7.03
CA LEU A 69 13.46 -10.46 -6.34
C LEU A 69 14.58 -10.03 -7.26
N ASN A 70 15.01 -8.77 -7.14
CA ASN A 70 16.24 -8.30 -7.79
C ASN A 70 17.50 -9.02 -7.25
N SER A 71 17.50 -9.43 -5.99
CA SER A 71 18.56 -10.22 -5.36
C SER A 71 18.00 -11.15 -4.27
N ARG A 72 18.65 -12.29 -4.04
CA ARG A 72 18.33 -13.18 -2.89
C ARG A 72 19.17 -12.89 -1.65
N GLN A 73 20.11 -11.95 -1.77
CA GLN A 73 21.00 -11.50 -0.70
C GLN A 73 21.02 -9.98 -0.68
N VAL A 74 20.87 -9.38 0.50
CA VAL A 74 20.86 -7.93 0.68
C VAL A 74 21.45 -7.57 2.05
N ASN A 75 22.07 -6.40 2.19
CA ASN A 75 22.51 -5.96 3.52
C ASN A 75 21.38 -5.24 4.25
N THR A 76 21.44 -5.23 5.57
CA THR A 76 20.65 -4.33 6.42
C THR A 76 20.78 -2.88 5.95
N GLY A 77 19.66 -2.19 5.76
CA GLY A 77 19.61 -0.82 5.27
C GLY A 77 19.70 -0.64 3.74
N ASP A 78 20.04 -1.69 2.99
CA ASP A 78 20.05 -1.64 1.52
C ASP A 78 18.65 -1.93 0.95
N ASN A 79 18.34 -1.36 -0.21
CA ASN A 79 17.05 -1.58 -0.87
C ASN A 79 16.99 -2.94 -1.57
N LEU A 80 15.93 -3.70 -1.27
CA LEU A 80 15.55 -4.94 -1.94
C LEU A 80 14.26 -4.71 -2.73
N GLU A 81 14.23 -5.12 -4.00
CA GLU A 81 13.07 -4.92 -4.86
C GLU A 81 12.35 -6.24 -5.11
N LEU A 82 11.07 -6.31 -4.73
CA LEU A 82 10.18 -7.43 -5.01
C LEU A 82 9.16 -7.02 -6.08
N LYS A 83 9.26 -7.64 -7.26
CA LYS A 83 8.29 -7.48 -8.35
C LYS A 83 7.26 -8.59 -8.33
N VAL A 84 5.99 -8.24 -8.28
CA VAL A 84 4.87 -9.18 -8.37
C VAL A 84 4.09 -8.89 -9.65
N ASN A 85 4.18 -9.77 -10.63
CA ASN A 85 3.46 -9.65 -11.89
C ASN A 85 2.20 -10.51 -11.86
N ILE A 86 1.05 -9.90 -12.14
CA ILE A 86 -0.24 -10.58 -12.26
C ILE A 86 -0.77 -10.34 -13.67
N LYS A 87 -0.97 -11.42 -14.42
CA LYS A 87 -1.46 -11.39 -15.80
C LYS A 87 -2.73 -12.20 -15.97
N GLY A 88 -3.64 -11.74 -16.80
CA GLY A 88 -4.91 -12.42 -17.01
C GLY A 88 -5.94 -11.61 -17.77
N ASN A 89 -7.18 -12.13 -17.76
CA ASN A 89 -8.32 -11.44 -18.36
C ASN A 89 -9.14 -10.69 -17.29
N GLY A 90 -9.48 -9.44 -17.57
CA GLY A 90 -10.27 -8.59 -16.66
C GLY A 90 -9.91 -7.11 -16.75
N ASN A 91 -10.48 -6.31 -15.85
CA ASN A 91 -10.18 -4.88 -15.75
C ASN A 91 -8.85 -4.65 -15.01
N ILE A 92 -7.74 -4.80 -15.73
CA ILE A 92 -6.38 -4.75 -15.16
C ILE A 92 -6.08 -3.42 -14.46
N ALA A 93 -6.61 -2.31 -14.96
CA ALA A 93 -6.40 -0.98 -14.37
C ALA A 93 -6.87 -0.92 -12.90
N MET A 94 -8.00 -1.57 -12.59
CA MET A 94 -8.59 -1.60 -11.25
C MET A 94 -8.03 -2.70 -10.34
N MET A 95 -7.06 -3.49 -10.81
CA MET A 95 -6.50 -4.58 -10.01
C MET A 95 -5.84 -4.04 -8.73
N ALA A 96 -6.30 -4.54 -7.59
CA ALA A 96 -5.70 -4.26 -6.29
C ALA A 96 -4.40 -5.08 -6.11
N GLU A 97 -3.49 -4.56 -5.30
CA GLU A 97 -2.27 -5.26 -4.91
C GLU A 97 -2.59 -6.58 -4.16
N PRO A 98 -1.72 -7.59 -4.29
CA PRO A 98 -1.84 -8.81 -3.50
C PRO A 98 -1.69 -8.53 -2.01
N VAL A 99 -2.31 -9.36 -1.17
CA VAL A 99 -2.06 -9.38 0.27
C VAL A 99 -0.67 -9.97 0.51
N THR A 100 0.14 -9.27 1.29
CA THR A 100 1.52 -9.65 1.60
C THR A 100 1.62 -10.20 3.03
N GLY A 101 2.60 -11.08 3.25
CA GLY A 101 3.03 -11.57 4.56
C GLY A 101 4.43 -11.10 4.93
N ILE A 102 4.87 -9.96 4.37
CA ILE A 102 6.24 -9.45 4.55
C ILE A 102 6.50 -9.21 6.05
N PRO A 103 7.62 -9.71 6.60
CA PRO A 103 7.94 -9.55 8.03
C PRO A 103 8.10 -8.09 8.45
N GLU A 104 7.78 -7.77 9.70
CA GLU A 104 7.93 -6.42 10.28
C GLU A 104 9.39 -5.91 10.32
N THR A 105 10.36 -6.81 10.15
CA THR A 105 11.79 -6.45 10.01
C THR A 105 12.13 -5.84 8.65
N PHE A 106 11.14 -5.65 7.78
CA PHE A 106 11.27 -4.92 6.52
C PHE A 106 10.40 -3.67 6.57
N GLU A 107 11.02 -2.51 6.37
CA GLU A 107 10.31 -1.27 6.14
C GLU A 107 9.90 -1.18 4.67
N TYR A 108 8.63 -0.90 4.41
CA TYR A 108 8.10 -0.69 3.06
C TYR A 108 6.79 0.09 3.10
N GLU A 109 6.49 0.74 1.97
CA GLU A 109 5.25 1.47 1.73
C GLU A 109 4.40 0.74 0.68
N ALA A 110 3.27 1.34 0.30
CA ALA A 110 2.47 0.83 -0.82
C ALA A 110 3.32 0.69 -2.11
N PRO A 111 3.20 -0.43 -2.84
CA PRO A 111 3.98 -0.67 -4.04
C PRO A 111 3.63 0.30 -5.15
N ASN A 112 4.63 0.66 -5.94
CA ASN A 112 4.37 1.28 -7.24
C ASN A 112 3.77 0.23 -8.17
N SER A 113 2.89 0.66 -9.09
CA SER A 113 2.28 -0.26 -10.05
C SER A 113 2.26 0.27 -11.46
N GLU A 114 2.60 -0.59 -12.41
CA GLU A 114 2.52 -0.34 -13.84
C GLU A 114 1.65 -1.43 -14.47
N TYR A 115 0.85 -1.08 -15.47
CA TYR A 115 0.01 -2.04 -16.16
C TYR A 115 -0.02 -1.82 -17.66
N SER A 116 -0.22 -2.91 -18.38
CA SER A 116 -0.48 -2.94 -19.82
C SER A 116 -1.77 -3.70 -20.05
N SER A 117 -2.66 -3.15 -20.88
CA SER A 117 -3.91 -3.81 -21.23
C SER A 117 -4.21 -3.68 -22.71
N ARG A 118 -4.78 -4.73 -23.27
CA ARG A 118 -5.25 -4.80 -24.65
C ARG A 118 -6.69 -5.25 -24.67
N THR A 119 -7.45 -4.62 -25.54
CA THR A 119 -8.84 -4.98 -25.82
C THR A 119 -8.89 -5.63 -27.19
N THR A 120 -9.40 -6.85 -27.24
CA THR A 120 -9.79 -7.52 -28.48
C THR A 120 -11.30 -7.65 -28.48
N ASP A 121 -11.91 -7.88 -29.64
CA ASP A 121 -13.38 -7.83 -29.87
C ASP A 121 -14.25 -8.48 -28.77
N ASN A 122 -13.73 -9.51 -28.08
CA ASN A 122 -14.43 -10.21 -27.00
C ASN A 122 -13.65 -10.37 -25.68
N SER A 123 -12.48 -9.74 -25.51
CA SER A 123 -11.69 -9.92 -24.28
C SER A 123 -10.81 -8.73 -23.91
N PHE A 124 -10.82 -8.40 -22.61
CA PHE A 124 -9.83 -7.53 -21.98
C PHE A 124 -8.75 -8.41 -21.36
N TYR A 125 -7.51 -8.26 -21.83
CA TYR A 125 -6.35 -8.99 -21.32
C TYR A 125 -5.22 -8.02 -21.01
N GLY A 126 -4.43 -8.34 -20.00
CA GLY A 126 -3.23 -7.57 -19.71
C GLY A 126 -2.48 -8.10 -18.51
N ASP A 127 -1.55 -7.29 -18.04
CA ASP A 127 -0.72 -7.56 -16.89
C ASP A 127 -0.51 -6.30 -16.06
N LYS A 128 -0.38 -6.49 -14.76
CA LYS A 128 -0.02 -5.44 -13.79
C LYS A 128 1.14 -5.94 -12.95
N THR A 129 2.18 -5.11 -12.86
CA THR A 129 3.35 -5.36 -12.02
C THR A 129 3.29 -4.44 -10.82
N PHE A 130 3.36 -5.01 -9.62
CA PHE A 130 3.52 -4.30 -8.37
C PHE A 130 4.98 -4.41 -7.93
N THR A 131 5.63 -3.28 -7.70
CA THR A 131 7.04 -3.21 -7.30
C THR A 131 7.13 -2.70 -5.87
N TYR A 132 7.53 -3.58 -4.97
CA TYR A 132 7.75 -3.27 -3.56
C TYR A 132 9.23 -2.92 -3.34
N SER A 133 9.48 -1.77 -2.73
CA SER A 133 10.80 -1.35 -2.24
C SER A 133 10.88 -1.73 -0.77
N LEU A 134 11.74 -2.67 -0.42
CA LEU A 134 11.84 -3.25 0.91
C LEU A 134 13.21 -2.93 1.51
N VAL A 135 13.24 -2.40 2.73
CA VAL A 135 14.50 -2.12 3.44
C VAL A 135 14.56 -2.99 4.70
N PRO A 136 15.45 -4.00 4.77
CA PRO A 136 15.57 -4.84 5.94
C PRO A 136 16.31 -4.12 7.07
N THR A 137 15.78 -4.23 8.29
CA THR A 137 16.36 -3.58 9.49
C THR A 137 17.23 -4.53 10.32
N ARG A 138 17.08 -5.84 10.13
CA ARG A 138 17.81 -6.88 10.88
C ARG A 138 18.37 -7.95 9.96
N SER A 139 19.54 -8.44 10.30
CA SER A 139 20.20 -9.56 9.65
C SER A 139 19.46 -10.88 9.91
N GLY A 140 19.65 -11.88 9.04
CA GLY A 140 19.03 -13.20 9.19
C GLY A 140 18.43 -13.77 7.91
N LYS A 141 17.75 -14.91 8.05
CA LYS A 141 17.02 -15.58 6.96
C LYS A 141 15.54 -15.28 7.10
N TYR A 142 14.96 -14.71 6.06
CA TYR A 142 13.55 -14.33 6.04
C TYR A 142 12.83 -14.95 4.86
N ASP A 143 11.52 -15.07 4.99
CA ASP A 143 10.60 -15.38 3.91
C ASP A 143 9.69 -14.17 3.73
N LEU A 144 9.64 -13.61 2.51
CA LEU A 144 8.79 -12.48 2.16
C LEU A 144 7.37 -12.90 1.73
N GLY A 145 7.15 -14.21 1.63
CA GLY A 145 5.84 -14.80 1.40
C GLY A 145 5.03 -15.04 2.69
N PRO A 146 3.78 -15.48 2.57
CA PRO A 146 3.08 -15.75 1.32
C PRO A 146 2.51 -14.48 0.68
N LEU A 147 2.51 -14.42 -0.65
CA LEU A 147 1.72 -13.45 -1.41
C LEU A 147 0.40 -14.10 -1.83
N LYS A 148 -0.72 -13.44 -1.57
CA LYS A 148 -2.06 -13.95 -1.89
C LYS A 148 -2.84 -12.96 -2.75
N PHE A 149 -3.38 -13.45 -3.87
CA PHE A 149 -4.25 -12.67 -4.74
C PHE A 149 -5.58 -13.37 -4.93
N PHE A 150 -6.68 -12.69 -4.60
CA PHE A 150 -8.03 -13.24 -4.62
C PHE A 150 -8.83 -12.70 -5.81
N TYR A 151 -9.55 -13.57 -6.50
CA TYR A 151 -10.34 -13.21 -7.67
C TYR A 151 -11.56 -14.12 -7.81
N LEU A 152 -12.61 -13.66 -8.48
CA LEU A 152 -13.74 -14.49 -8.87
C LEU A 152 -13.43 -15.19 -10.20
N ASN A 153 -13.54 -16.51 -10.23
CA ASN A 153 -13.47 -17.28 -11.46
C ASN A 153 -14.88 -17.34 -12.11
N PRO A 154 -15.10 -16.71 -13.27
CA PRO A 154 -16.43 -16.65 -13.89
C PRO A 154 -16.91 -18.00 -14.43
N LYS A 155 -16.02 -18.98 -14.62
CA LYS A 155 -16.40 -20.33 -15.06
C LYS A 155 -17.01 -21.15 -13.93
N SER A 156 -16.44 -21.08 -12.72
CA SER A 156 -16.99 -21.76 -11.54
C SER A 156 -18.01 -20.93 -10.77
N GLY A 157 -17.99 -19.60 -10.94
CA GLY A 157 -18.83 -18.67 -10.18
C GLY A 157 -18.38 -18.53 -8.72
N THR A 158 -17.15 -18.95 -8.39
CA THR A 158 -16.60 -18.94 -7.03
C THR A 158 -15.32 -18.10 -6.96
N TYR A 159 -14.98 -17.64 -5.76
CA TYR A 159 -13.69 -17.03 -5.51
C TYR A 159 -12.58 -18.09 -5.50
N ASP A 160 -11.42 -17.70 -6.00
CA ASP A 160 -10.20 -18.49 -6.08
C ASP A 160 -9.00 -17.61 -5.66
N SER A 161 -7.87 -18.24 -5.38
CA SER A 161 -6.66 -17.56 -4.91
C SER A 161 -5.41 -18.03 -5.64
N LEU A 162 -4.57 -17.08 -6.04
CA LEU A 162 -3.19 -17.35 -6.40
C LEU A 162 -2.32 -17.18 -5.17
N VAL A 163 -1.36 -18.09 -4.97
CA VAL A 163 -0.45 -18.06 -3.84
C VAL A 163 0.99 -18.27 -4.32
N VAL A 164 1.87 -17.35 -3.95
CA VAL A 164 3.31 -17.59 -3.95
C VAL A 164 3.70 -17.85 -2.50
N ALA A 165 4.00 -19.11 -2.18
CA ALA A 165 4.13 -19.55 -0.80
C ALA A 165 5.39 -18.99 -0.13
N ASN A 166 6.55 -19.18 -0.76
CA ASN A 166 7.85 -18.90 -0.15
C ASN A 166 8.70 -18.05 -1.09
N ILE A 167 9.27 -16.98 -0.56
CA ILE A 167 10.18 -16.04 -1.22
C ILE A 167 11.36 -15.82 -0.27
N PRO A 168 12.32 -16.77 -0.22
CA PRO A 168 13.42 -16.72 0.73
C PRO A 168 14.43 -15.63 0.37
N VAL A 169 14.87 -14.88 1.38
CA VAL A 169 15.92 -13.87 1.28
C VAL A 169 16.90 -13.99 2.45
N GLN A 170 18.18 -13.83 2.16
CA GLN A 170 19.22 -13.76 3.18
C GLN A 170 19.62 -12.29 3.38
N VAL A 171 19.49 -11.81 4.61
CA VAL A 171 19.96 -10.48 5.00
C VAL A 171 21.27 -10.62 5.78
N THR A 172 22.26 -9.81 5.42
CA THR A 172 23.58 -9.73 6.07
C THR A 172 23.86 -8.34 6.62
N GLY A 173 24.89 -8.17 7.45
CA GLY A 173 25.23 -6.88 8.07
C GLY A 173 24.82 -6.76 9.53
N ASP A 174 25.04 -5.59 10.11
CA ASP A 174 24.67 -5.28 11.49
C ASP A 174 23.23 -4.78 11.57
N ASP A 175 22.47 -5.23 12.56
CA ASP A 175 21.11 -4.74 12.78
C ASP A 175 21.11 -3.22 12.98
N LEU A 176 20.20 -2.51 12.31
CA LEU A 176 20.13 -1.05 12.35
C LEU A 176 19.90 -0.52 13.78
N ASP A 177 19.17 -1.28 14.60
CA ASP A 177 18.95 -0.99 16.02
C ASP A 177 20.29 -0.91 16.81
N ASN A 178 21.24 -1.80 16.49
CA ASN A 178 22.56 -1.84 17.14
C ASN A 178 23.44 -0.66 16.70
N LEU A 179 23.30 -0.20 15.45
CA LEU A 179 24.03 0.97 14.96
C LEU A 179 23.61 2.27 15.66
N VAL A 180 22.34 2.40 16.04
CA VAL A 180 21.84 3.52 16.83
C VAL A 180 22.44 3.50 18.24
N LEU A 181 22.46 2.33 18.90
CA LEU A 181 23.07 2.15 20.22
C LEU A 181 24.57 2.50 20.19
N LYS A 182 25.31 2.00 19.20
CA LYS A 182 26.74 2.29 19.03
C LYS A 182 27.03 3.79 18.81
N LYS A 183 26.21 4.47 18.00
CA LYS A 183 26.33 5.93 17.77
C LYS A 183 25.95 6.77 18.99
N SER A 184 25.03 6.30 19.83
CA SER A 184 24.61 7.01 21.05
C SER A 184 25.70 7.12 22.12
N GLY A 185 26.81 6.39 21.96
CA GLY A 185 27.92 6.37 22.93
C GLY A 185 27.62 5.56 24.20
N LEU A 186 26.44 4.94 24.30
CA LEU A 186 26.08 4.04 25.40
C LEU A 186 27.04 2.85 25.50
N ASP A 187 27.56 2.34 24.39
CA ASP A 187 28.57 1.27 24.39
C ASP A 187 29.81 1.66 25.21
N ARG A 188 30.33 2.88 25.04
CA ARG A 188 31.44 3.38 25.88
C ARG A 188 31.04 3.46 27.34
N PHE A 189 29.81 3.87 27.64
CA PHE A 189 29.32 3.91 29.02
C PHE A 189 29.26 2.50 29.63
N TYR A 190 28.72 1.51 28.91
CA TYR A 190 28.67 0.12 29.37
C TYR A 190 30.05 -0.50 29.49
N GLU A 191 30.93 -0.35 28.49
CA GLU A 191 32.31 -0.83 28.56
C GLU A 191 33.06 -0.19 29.72
N THR A 192 32.92 1.13 29.93
CA THR A 192 33.54 1.84 31.04
C THR A 192 32.97 1.40 32.39
N ALA A 193 31.67 1.16 32.49
CA ALA A 193 31.04 0.67 33.70
C ALA A 193 31.47 -0.77 34.03
N LEU A 194 31.55 -1.64 33.03
CA LEU A 194 32.00 -3.03 33.17
C LEU A 194 33.51 -3.10 33.47
N SER A 195 34.35 -2.34 32.77
CA SER A 195 35.79 -2.28 33.02
C SER A 195 36.09 -1.73 34.41
N ASN A 196 35.35 -0.72 34.86
CA ASN A 196 35.48 -0.16 36.20
C ASN A 196 34.87 -1.06 37.28
N SER A 197 34.01 -2.03 36.92
CA SER A 197 33.50 -3.03 37.86
C SER A 197 34.50 -4.16 38.14
N GLY A 198 35.52 -4.33 37.28
CA GLY A 198 36.54 -5.36 37.37
C GLY A 198 37.61 -5.12 38.45
N GLU A 199 37.70 -3.90 39.01
CA GLU A 199 38.57 -3.62 40.14
C GLU A 199 37.80 -2.98 41.31
N LYS A 200 37.84 -3.66 42.46
CA LYS A 200 37.41 -3.22 43.80
C LYS A 200 35.91 -3.22 44.12
N LEU A 201 35.39 -4.43 44.37
CA LEU A 201 34.49 -4.67 45.52
C LEU A 201 35.27 -5.24 46.74
N ARG A 202 36.57 -4.94 46.84
CA ARG A 202 37.37 -5.25 48.03
C ARG A 202 37.59 -3.97 48.85
N GLY A 203 36.72 -3.79 49.84
CA GLY A 203 37.01 -3.04 51.05
C GLY A 203 36.27 -1.72 51.22
N HIS A 204 35.06 -1.75 51.79
CA HIS A 204 34.70 -1.07 53.06
C HIS A 204 33.18 -1.22 53.33
N GLY A 205 32.82 -2.13 54.25
CA GLY A 205 31.53 -2.17 54.96
C GLY A 205 30.26 -2.35 54.11
N GLN A 206 29.13 -2.69 54.76
CA GLN A 206 27.83 -2.81 54.10
C GLN A 206 27.37 -1.52 53.37
N SER A 207 28.04 -0.38 53.56
CA SER A 207 27.64 0.95 53.07
C SER A 207 27.68 1.13 51.55
N GLY A 208 28.58 0.45 50.83
CA GLY A 208 28.70 0.61 49.37
C GLY A 208 27.50 0.05 48.58
N VAL A 209 26.93 -1.07 49.03
CA VAL A 209 25.73 -1.67 48.43
C VAL A 209 24.50 -0.80 48.69
N TRP A 210 24.39 -0.24 49.90
CA TRP A 210 23.33 0.72 50.25
C TRP A 210 23.42 2.01 49.44
N ALA A 211 24.62 2.50 49.13
CA ALA A 211 24.80 3.67 48.25
C ALA A 211 24.37 3.37 46.80
N PHE A 212 24.71 2.19 46.26
CA PHE A 212 24.30 1.78 44.92
C PHE A 212 22.79 1.54 44.81
N LEU A 213 22.19 0.90 45.82
CA LEU A 213 20.73 0.76 45.95
C LEU A 213 20.04 2.11 46.13
N GLY A 214 20.65 3.05 46.86
CA GLY A 214 20.16 4.41 47.02
C GLY A 214 20.12 5.18 45.70
N ILE A 215 21.15 5.05 44.86
CA ILE A 215 21.18 5.65 43.51
C ILE A 215 20.10 5.03 42.61
N LEU A 216 19.94 3.70 42.64
CA LEU A 216 18.86 3.02 41.92
C LEU A 216 17.46 3.46 42.37
N LEU A 217 17.26 3.64 43.69
CA LEU A 217 16.01 4.15 44.26
C LEU A 217 15.75 5.61 43.90
N LEU A 218 16.77 6.47 43.86
CA LEU A 218 16.63 7.86 43.43
C LEU A 218 16.30 7.97 41.94
N LEU A 219 16.93 7.16 41.10
CA LEU A 219 16.62 7.10 39.67
C LEU A 219 15.22 6.54 39.42
N GLY A 220 14.82 5.47 40.10
CA GLY A 220 13.46 4.94 40.06
C GLY A 220 12.42 5.93 40.58
N GLY A 221 12.72 6.61 41.70
CA GLY A 221 11.86 7.62 42.31
C GLY A 221 11.65 8.85 41.42
N ALA A 222 12.68 9.30 40.69
CA ALA A 222 12.56 10.40 39.73
C ALA A 222 11.65 10.03 38.53
N VAL A 223 11.71 8.79 38.06
CA VAL A 223 10.82 8.27 37.00
C VAL A 223 9.38 8.19 37.50
N VAL A 224 9.16 7.66 38.71
CA VAL A 224 7.83 7.59 39.35
C VAL A 224 7.28 9.00 39.62
N PHE A 225 8.09 9.92 40.12
CA PHE A 225 7.69 11.32 40.36
C PHE A 225 7.27 12.03 39.06
N ARG A 226 7.97 11.76 37.95
CA ARG A 226 7.63 12.30 36.63
C ARG A 226 6.34 11.69 36.06
N LEU A 227 6.04 10.43 36.38
CA LEU A 227 4.79 9.77 36.00
C LEU A 227 3.59 10.22 36.85
N VAL A 228 3.82 10.56 38.13
CA VAL A 228 2.79 11.06 39.05
C VAL A 228 2.49 12.55 38.84
N ARG A 229 3.48 13.38 38.48
CA ARG A 229 3.28 14.78 38.05
C ARG A 229 2.90 14.90 36.58
N LYS A 230 1.89 14.16 36.12
CA LYS A 230 1.21 14.61 34.89
C LYS A 230 0.59 15.98 35.18
N PRO A 231 0.87 17.03 34.39
CA PRO A 231 0.20 18.31 34.58
C PRO A 231 -1.31 18.09 34.42
N GLU A 232 -2.07 18.60 35.38
CA GLU A 232 -3.52 18.66 35.33
C GLU A 232 -3.90 19.33 34.02
N LYS A 233 -4.60 18.61 33.14
CA LYS A 233 -5.14 19.23 31.93
C LYS A 233 -6.18 20.23 32.41
N ASP A 234 -5.97 21.51 32.13
CA ASP A 234 -6.97 22.55 32.35
C ASP A 234 -8.29 22.07 31.74
N VAL A 235 -9.25 21.75 32.61
CA VAL A 235 -10.62 21.47 32.20
C VAL A 235 -11.16 22.79 31.67
N PRO A 236 -11.61 22.89 30.41
CA PRO A 236 -12.19 24.12 29.90
C PRO A 236 -13.37 24.49 30.81
N GLN A 237 -13.30 25.68 31.40
CA GLN A 237 -14.38 26.22 32.22
C GLN A 237 -15.60 26.38 31.32
N GLU A 238 -16.72 25.78 31.71
CA GLU A 238 -17.98 25.86 30.97
C GLU A 238 -18.44 27.32 30.93
N ASP A 239 -18.38 27.94 29.74
CA ASP A 239 -18.80 29.32 29.53
C ASP A 239 -20.26 29.47 29.99
N SER A 240 -20.52 30.32 30.98
CA SER A 240 -21.87 30.57 31.47
C SER A 240 -22.73 31.20 30.36
N GLU A 241 -24.04 30.91 30.35
CA GLU A 241 -25.00 31.41 29.35
C GLU A 241 -24.98 32.94 29.11
N ALA A 242 -24.43 33.72 30.04
CA ALA A 242 -24.29 35.17 29.89
C ALA A 242 -23.22 35.58 28.87
N ASP A 243 -22.18 34.75 28.68
CA ASP A 243 -20.98 35.11 27.91
C ASP A 243 -21.19 34.95 26.38
N TRP A 244 -22.02 33.98 25.96
CA TRP A 244 -22.34 33.79 24.54
C TRP A 244 -23.19 34.93 23.95
N ARG A 245 -24.05 35.58 24.76
CA ARG A 245 -24.96 36.64 24.29
C ARG A 245 -24.26 37.95 23.96
N GLN A 246 -23.06 38.19 24.48
CA GLN A 246 -22.29 39.40 24.17
C GLN A 246 -21.49 39.28 22.87
N ARG A 247 -21.22 38.07 22.38
CA ARG A 247 -20.40 37.84 21.18
C ARG A 247 -21.15 38.06 19.85
N PHE A 248 -22.47 38.26 19.86
CA PHE A 248 -23.29 38.41 18.65
C PHE A 248 -24.18 39.68 18.64
N ARG A 249 -23.66 40.82 19.12
CA ARG A 249 -24.20 42.15 18.79
C ARG A 249 -23.19 42.95 17.99
#